data_AF-A0A7W7MKI9-F1
#
_entry.id   AF-A0A7W7MKI9-F1
#
_cell.length_a   1.000
_cell.length_b   1.000
_cell.length_c   1.000
_cell.angle_alpha   90.00
_cell.angle_beta   90.00
_cell.angle_gamma   90.00
#
_symmetry.space_group_name_H-M   'P 1'
#
loop_
_entity.id
_entity.type
_entity.pdbx_description
1 polymer ?
#
loop_
_entity_poly.entity_id
_entity_poly.type
_entity_poly.pdbx_seq_one_letter_code
_entity_poly.pdbx_strand_id
1 'polypeptide(L)'
;MPAGTASNYFRSRDALLGALGERIMERFAPDETVVAGLAAREPGRELFVDYLRYILERTTRQPDLTRALIELRLEAARRPGLSEILGGTLRAGFRDDVAFHRTTGLPGGAFEIALLHYAMDGLLLDMLTTSIGADADPDEVVTAFADRLVF
;
A
#
# COMPACT_ATOMS: atom_id res chain seq x y z
N MET A 1 6.38 8.96 -26.97
CA MET A 1 5.07 9.53 -27.37
C MET A 1 5.24 11.04 -27.58
N PRO A 2 4.66 11.66 -28.63
CA PRO A 2 4.73 13.10 -28.84
C PRO A 2 3.98 13.86 -27.73
N ALA A 3 4.40 15.08 -27.39
CA ALA A 3 3.79 15.87 -26.30
C ALA A 3 2.25 16.07 -26.43
N GLY A 4 1.72 15.99 -27.66
CA GLY A 4 0.28 16.13 -27.93
C GLY A 4 -0.60 14.96 -27.48
N THR A 5 -0.07 13.75 -27.26
CA THR A 5 -0.92 12.60 -26.91
C THR A 5 -1.35 12.60 -25.45
N ALA A 6 -0.51 13.08 -24.51
CA ALA A 6 -0.87 13.14 -23.09
C ALA A 6 -2.01 14.14 -22.81
N SER A 7 -2.03 15.27 -23.53
CA SER A 7 -3.06 16.31 -23.39
C SER A 7 -4.43 15.88 -23.93
N ASN A 8 -4.48 14.90 -24.84
CA ASN A 8 -5.75 14.34 -25.34
C ASN A 8 -6.44 13.43 -24.31
N TYR A 9 -5.68 12.83 -23.38
CA TYR A 9 -6.23 11.95 -22.35
C TYR A 9 -6.41 12.65 -21.00
N PHE A 10 -5.57 13.65 -20.68
CA PHE A 10 -5.61 14.35 -19.41
C PHE A 10 -5.72 15.86 -19.59
N ARG A 11 -6.82 16.42 -19.08
CA ARG A 11 -7.13 17.85 -19.20
C ARG A 11 -6.31 18.74 -18.27
N SER A 12 -5.56 18.17 -17.32
CA SER A 12 -4.65 18.90 -16.42
C SER A 12 -3.49 18.00 -15.95
N ARG A 13 -2.41 18.63 -15.45
CA ARG A 13 -1.29 17.90 -14.81
C ARG A 13 -1.77 17.11 -13.60
N ASP A 14 -2.71 17.65 -12.84
CA ASP A 14 -3.26 16.98 -11.66
C ASP A 14 -4.09 15.75 -12.06
N ALA A 15 -4.82 15.81 -13.19
CA ALA A 15 -5.53 14.65 -13.73
C ALA A 15 -4.56 13.55 -14.20
N LEU A 16 -3.46 13.92 -14.86
CA LEU A 16 -2.42 12.97 -15.28
C LEU A 16 -1.76 12.29 -14.07
N LEU A 17 -1.39 13.07 -13.04
CA LEU A 17 -0.77 12.56 -11.82
C LEU A 17 -1.75 11.73 -10.98
N GLY A 18 -3.03 12.11 -10.94
CA GLY A 18 -4.08 11.32 -10.31
C GLY A 18 -4.24 9.94 -10.96
N ALA A 19 -4.30 9.89 -12.29
CA ALA A 19 -4.38 8.64 -13.04
C ALA A 19 -3.13 7.78 -12.90
N LEU A 20 -1.95 8.38 -12.70
CA LEU A 20 -0.75 7.64 -12.32
C LEU A 20 -0.94 6.96 -10.96
N GLY A 21 -1.52 7.65 -9.98
CA GLY A 21 -1.87 7.07 -8.68
C GLY A 21 -2.79 5.87 -8.80
N GLU A 22 -3.87 5.99 -9.57
CA GLU A 22 -4.78 4.86 -9.84
C GLU A 22 -4.05 3.68 -10.48
N ARG A 23 -3.22 3.95 -11.50
CA ARG A 23 -2.45 2.92 -12.20
C ARG A 23 -1.43 2.22 -11.29
N ILE A 24 -0.84 2.94 -10.34
CA ILE A 24 0.05 2.33 -9.33
C ILE A 24 -0.76 1.40 -8.43
N MET A 25 -1.92 1.83 -7.95
CA MET A 25 -2.77 0.98 -7.10
C MET A 25 -3.26 -0.28 -7.82
N GLU A 26 -3.63 -0.19 -9.10
CA GLU A 26 -3.94 -1.35 -9.94
C GLU A 26 -2.77 -2.34 -10.03
N ARG A 27 -1.53 -1.82 -10.15
CA ARG A 27 -0.32 -2.66 -10.21
C ARG A 27 0.03 -3.30 -8.86
N PHE A 28 -0.43 -2.71 -7.77
CA PHE A 28 -0.32 -3.27 -6.42
C PHE A 28 -1.46 -4.23 -6.08
N ALA A 29 -2.51 -4.33 -6.90
CA ALA A 29 -3.59 -5.26 -6.67
C ALA A 29 -3.03 -6.67 -6.41
N PRO A 30 -3.50 -7.35 -5.36
CA PRO A 30 -2.98 -8.66 -5.03
C PRO A 30 -3.37 -9.67 -6.12
N ASP A 31 -2.49 -10.63 -6.37
CA ASP A 31 -2.83 -11.84 -7.12
C ASP A 31 -3.93 -12.63 -6.38
N GLU A 32 -5.06 -12.83 -7.04
CA GLU A 32 -6.23 -13.52 -6.51
C GLU A 32 -5.92 -14.97 -6.08
N THR A 33 -5.01 -15.64 -6.78
CA THR A 33 -4.64 -17.03 -6.48
C THR A 33 -3.87 -17.13 -5.16
N VAL A 34 -2.97 -16.19 -4.90
CA VAL A 34 -2.22 -16.11 -3.64
C VAL A 34 -3.16 -15.78 -2.49
N VAL A 35 -4.07 -14.81 -2.68
CA VAL A 35 -5.06 -14.44 -1.66
C VAL A 35 -6.00 -15.61 -1.36
N ALA A 36 -6.47 -16.34 -2.38
CA ALA A 36 -7.31 -17.52 -2.18
C ALA A 36 -6.57 -18.62 -1.40
N GLY A 37 -5.28 -18.83 -1.68
CA GLY A 37 -4.43 -19.76 -0.94
C GLY A 37 -4.27 -19.38 0.53
N LEU A 38 -4.07 -18.09 0.83
CA LEU A 38 -4.01 -17.58 2.20
C LEU A 38 -5.37 -17.68 2.91
N ALA A 39 -6.45 -17.30 2.24
CA ALA A 39 -7.81 -17.33 2.78
C ALA A 39 -8.34 -18.74 3.10
N ALA A 40 -7.75 -19.78 2.50
CA ALA A 40 -8.09 -21.17 2.80
C ALA A 40 -7.46 -21.71 4.10
N ARG A 41 -6.56 -20.94 4.74
CA ARG A 41 -5.88 -21.35 5.98
C ARG A 41 -6.69 -20.96 7.21
N GLU A 42 -6.45 -21.67 8.30
CA GLU A 42 -7.08 -21.35 9.60
C GLU A 42 -6.67 -19.94 10.07
N PRO A 43 -7.62 -19.08 10.47
CA PRO A 43 -7.32 -17.77 11.01
C PRO A 43 -6.45 -17.84 12.25
N GLY A 44 -5.34 -17.11 12.24
CA GLY A 44 -4.43 -17.03 13.37
C GLY A 44 -3.27 -16.08 13.10
N ARG A 45 -2.43 -15.93 14.11
CA ARG A 45 -1.24 -15.07 14.08
C ARG A 45 -0.37 -15.31 12.84
N GLU A 46 -0.07 -16.56 12.54
CA GLU A 46 0.79 -16.90 11.40
C GLU A 46 0.18 -16.49 10.06
N LEU A 47 -1.13 -16.70 9.88
CA LEU A 47 -1.82 -16.24 8.67
C LEU A 47 -1.76 -14.71 8.53
N PHE A 48 -1.90 -13.99 9.64
CA PHE A 48 -1.79 -12.53 9.63
C PHE A 48 -0.40 -12.06 9.20
N VAL A 49 0.66 -12.68 9.76
CA VAL A 49 2.04 -12.38 9.37
C VAL A 49 2.26 -12.69 7.88
N ASP A 50 1.70 -13.79 7.37
CA ASP A 50 1.83 -14.15 5.96
C ASP A 50 1.10 -13.18 5.01
N TYR A 51 -0.02 -12.57 5.44
CA TYR A 51 -0.60 -11.45 4.71
C TYR A 51 0.34 -10.23 4.68
N LEU A 52 0.98 -9.87 5.80
CA LEU A 52 1.93 -8.74 5.84
C LEU A 52 3.17 -9.01 4.97
N ARG A 53 3.72 -10.23 5.01
CA ARG A 53 4.81 -10.68 4.13
C ARG A 53 4.43 -10.54 2.67
N TYR A 54 3.23 -10.97 2.31
CA TYR A 54 2.75 -10.85 0.94
C TYR A 54 2.55 -9.38 0.51
N ILE A 55 2.08 -8.52 1.42
CA ILE A 55 2.00 -7.08 1.18
C ILE A 55 3.40 -6.48 0.95
N LEU A 56 4.38 -6.84 1.78
CA LEU A 56 5.76 -6.40 1.61
C LEU A 56 6.33 -6.86 0.26
N GLU A 57 6.14 -8.14 -0.09
CA GLU A 57 6.59 -8.69 -1.37
C GLU A 57 5.98 -7.94 -2.56
N ARG A 58 4.65 -7.78 -2.60
CA ARG A 58 3.98 -7.14 -3.75
C ARG A 58 4.36 -5.66 -3.91
N THR A 59 4.62 -4.96 -2.81
CA THR A 59 5.02 -3.54 -2.81
C THR A 59 6.51 -3.33 -3.04
N THR A 60 7.34 -4.35 -2.85
CA THR A 60 8.79 -4.29 -3.13
C THR A 60 9.19 -4.97 -4.44
N ARG A 61 8.31 -5.76 -5.08
CA ARG A 61 8.58 -6.43 -6.37
C ARG A 61 8.94 -5.45 -7.50
N GLN A 62 8.35 -4.26 -7.49
CA GLN A 62 8.68 -3.15 -8.40
C GLN A 62 8.96 -1.89 -7.55
N PRO A 63 10.17 -1.75 -6.98
CA PRO A 63 10.51 -0.70 -6.02
C PRO A 63 10.18 0.72 -6.50
N ASP A 64 10.34 0.96 -7.80
CA ASP A 64 10.11 2.28 -8.40
C ASP A 64 8.63 2.67 -8.41
N LEU A 65 7.69 1.72 -8.40
CA LEU A 65 6.27 2.03 -8.23
C LEU A 65 5.96 2.56 -6.83
N THR A 66 6.59 1.96 -5.80
CA THR A 66 6.40 2.41 -4.42
C THR A 66 7.07 3.75 -4.18
N ARG A 67 8.27 3.97 -4.73
CA ARG A 67 8.92 5.29 -4.74
C ARG A 67 8.05 6.33 -5.45
N ALA A 68 7.51 6.00 -6.62
CA ALA A 68 6.62 6.89 -7.35
C ALA A 68 5.37 7.25 -6.54
N LEU A 69 4.79 6.30 -5.78
CA LEU A 69 3.67 6.59 -4.88
C LEU A 69 4.08 7.53 -3.74
N ILE A 70 5.26 7.34 -3.15
CA ILE A 70 5.80 8.23 -2.11
C ILE A 70 5.98 9.65 -2.67
N GLU A 71 6.63 9.80 -3.82
CA GLU A 71 6.80 11.09 -4.50
C GLU A 71 5.45 11.75 -4.81
N LEU A 72 4.48 10.96 -5.30
CA LEU A 72 3.14 11.43 -5.63
C LEU A 72 2.38 11.92 -4.39
N ARG A 73 2.49 11.22 -3.25
CA ARG A 73 1.90 11.64 -1.97
C ARG A 73 2.53 12.94 -1.48
N LEU A 74 3.84 13.10 -1.62
CA LEU A 74 4.52 14.36 -1.29
C LEU A 74 4.06 15.51 -2.20
N GLU A 75 3.89 15.26 -3.50
CA GLU A 75 3.40 16.27 -4.45
C GLU A 75 1.94 16.66 -4.19
N ALA A 76 1.08 15.69 -3.86
CA ALA A 76 -0.29 15.93 -3.44
C ALA A 76 -0.38 16.90 -2.24
N ALA A 77 0.52 16.79 -1.27
CA ALA A 77 0.54 17.68 -0.10
C ALA A 77 0.74 19.18 -0.46
N ARG A 78 1.29 19.47 -1.65
CA ARG A 78 1.50 20.84 -2.16
C ARG A 78 0.46 21.27 -3.20
N ARG A 79 -0.44 20.37 -3.59
CA ARG A 79 -1.39 20.57 -4.71
C ARG A 79 -2.79 20.12 -4.32
N PRO A 80 -3.69 21.03 -3.92
CA PRO A 80 -5.02 20.68 -3.45
C PRO A 80 -5.83 19.82 -4.43
N GLY A 81 -5.79 20.13 -5.74
CA GLY A 81 -6.50 19.35 -6.76
C GLY A 81 -6.00 17.90 -6.86
N LEU A 82 -4.68 17.70 -6.85
CA LEU A 82 -4.09 16.36 -6.80
C LEU A 82 -4.38 15.65 -5.46
N SER A 83 -4.35 16.38 -4.35
CA SER A 83 -4.67 15.84 -3.02
C SER A 83 -6.09 15.30 -2.95
N GLU A 84 -7.05 15.96 -3.59
CA GLU A 84 -8.43 15.50 -3.65
C GLU A 84 -8.54 14.18 -4.43
N ILE A 85 -7.96 14.13 -5.63
CA ILE A 85 -7.99 12.96 -6.52
C ILE A 85 -7.27 11.77 -5.87
N LEU A 86 -5.98 11.93 -5.54
CA LEU A 86 -5.18 10.86 -4.94
C LEU A 86 -5.74 10.42 -3.59
N GLY A 87 -6.20 11.39 -2.78
CA GLY A 87 -6.84 11.09 -1.51
C GLY A 87 -8.11 10.25 -1.66
N GLY A 88 -8.87 10.44 -2.74
CA GLY A 88 -9.99 9.59 -3.10
C GLY A 88 -9.59 8.13 -3.30
N THR A 89 -8.55 7.90 -4.11
CA THR A 89 -7.99 6.58 -4.38
C THR A 89 -7.47 5.90 -3.11
N LEU A 90 -6.66 6.60 -2.30
CA LEU A 90 -6.09 6.04 -1.07
C LEU A 90 -7.18 5.70 -0.03
N ARG A 91 -8.20 6.56 0.13
CA ARG A 91 -9.33 6.29 1.03
C ARG A 91 -10.19 5.11 0.53
N ALA A 92 -10.30 4.90 -0.78
CA ALA A 92 -10.98 3.75 -1.33
C ALA A 92 -10.21 2.46 -1.01
N GLY A 93 -8.92 2.41 -1.31
CA GLY A 93 -8.07 1.26 -0.97
C GLY A 93 -8.09 0.92 0.52
N PHE A 94 -8.02 1.91 1.41
CA PHE A 94 -8.15 1.65 2.85
C PHE A 94 -9.51 1.06 3.25
N ARG A 95 -10.62 1.51 2.64
CA ARG A 95 -11.94 0.91 2.89
C ARG A 95 -11.98 -0.53 2.41
N ASP A 96 -11.36 -0.82 1.28
CA ASP A 96 -11.31 -2.17 0.71
C ASP A 96 -10.46 -3.10 1.59
N ASP A 97 -9.32 -2.62 2.11
CA ASP A 97 -8.48 -3.36 3.07
C ASP A 97 -9.26 -3.68 4.35
N VAL A 98 -9.99 -2.71 4.90
CA VAL A 98 -10.82 -2.92 6.10
C VAL A 98 -11.97 -3.89 5.81
N ALA A 99 -12.60 -3.78 4.65
CA ALA A 99 -13.68 -4.68 4.24
C ALA A 99 -13.19 -6.11 4.08
N PHE A 100 -12.03 -6.30 3.43
CA PHE A 100 -11.37 -7.58 3.30
C PHE A 100 -10.98 -8.15 4.68
N HIS A 101 -10.32 -7.37 5.54
CA HIS A 101 -9.91 -7.84 6.86
C HIS A 101 -11.08 -8.40 7.67
N ARG A 102 -12.26 -7.76 7.61
CA ARG A 102 -13.48 -8.23 8.28
C ARG A 102 -13.98 -9.60 7.81
N THR A 103 -13.63 -10.05 6.60
CA THR A 103 -14.04 -11.38 6.11
C THR A 103 -13.09 -12.49 6.57
N THR A 104 -11.90 -12.15 7.06
CA THR A 104 -10.84 -13.13 7.40
C THR A 104 -11.06 -13.84 8.74
N GLY A 105 -11.86 -13.27 9.64
CA GLY A 105 -11.98 -13.76 11.02
C GLY A 105 -10.74 -13.51 11.90
N LEU A 106 -9.71 -12.82 11.39
CA LEU A 106 -8.54 -12.40 12.15
C LEU A 106 -8.88 -11.27 13.15
N PRO A 107 -8.18 -11.17 14.29
CA PRO A 107 -8.38 -10.09 15.25
C PRO A 107 -8.00 -8.72 14.68
N GLY A 108 -8.40 -7.66 15.38
CA GLY A 108 -8.20 -6.27 14.94
C GLY A 108 -9.34 -5.75 14.08
N GLY A 109 -9.50 -4.43 14.08
CA GLY A 109 -10.51 -3.70 13.32
C GLY A 109 -9.89 -2.59 12.48
N ALA A 110 -10.70 -1.62 12.08
CA ALA A 110 -10.26 -0.55 11.18
C ALA A 110 -9.11 0.28 11.76
N PHE A 111 -9.02 0.41 13.09
CA PHE A 111 -7.96 1.16 13.74
C PHE A 111 -6.62 0.44 13.66
N GLU A 112 -6.59 -0.86 13.95
CA GLU A 112 -5.39 -1.70 13.83
C GLU A 112 -4.89 -1.76 12.39
N ILE A 113 -5.80 -1.85 11.41
CA ILE A 113 -5.44 -1.75 9.99
C ILE A 113 -4.82 -0.39 9.65
N ALA A 114 -5.32 0.72 10.23
CA ALA A 114 -4.70 2.04 10.03
C ALA A 114 -3.28 2.10 10.63
N LEU A 115 -3.08 1.56 11.84
CA LEU A 115 -1.75 1.46 12.46
C LEU A 115 -0.79 0.66 11.60
N LEU A 116 -1.25 -0.45 11.02
CA LEU A 116 -0.45 -1.26 10.11
C LEU A 116 -0.10 -0.53 8.82
N HIS A 117 -1.01 0.25 8.25
CA HIS A 117 -0.69 1.12 7.11
C HIS A 117 0.44 2.09 7.47
N TYR A 118 0.38 2.75 8.62
CA TYR A 118 1.46 3.66 9.05
C TYR A 118 2.79 2.93 9.27
N ALA A 119 2.75 1.75 9.87
CA ALA A 119 3.95 0.94 10.14
C ALA A 119 4.58 0.41 8.85
N MET A 120 3.78 -0.15 7.94
CA MET A 120 4.22 -0.67 6.65
C MET A 120 4.71 0.44 5.72
N ASP A 121 4.00 1.57 5.65
CA ASP A 121 4.44 2.74 4.86
C ASP A 121 5.80 3.25 5.37
N GLY A 122 6.00 3.29 6.70
CA GLY A 122 7.26 3.67 7.32
C GLY A 122 8.41 2.70 6.99
N LEU A 123 8.14 1.39 7.06
CA LEU A 123 9.10 0.35 6.67
C LEU A 123 9.48 0.46 5.18
N LEU A 124 8.49 0.60 4.29
CA LEU A 124 8.72 0.76 2.86
C LEU A 124 9.49 2.04 2.53
N LEU A 125 9.20 3.14 3.24
CA LEU A 125 9.95 4.38 3.10
C LEU A 125 11.43 4.16 3.45
N ASP A 126 11.73 3.53 4.59
CA ASP A 126 13.10 3.28 5.02
C ASP A 126 13.87 2.36 4.05
N MET A 127 13.26 1.23 3.69
CA MET A 127 13.85 0.22 2.81
C MET A 127 14.12 0.75 1.39
N LEU A 128 13.23 1.60 0.87
CA LEU A 128 13.28 2.01 -0.54
C LEU A 128 13.88 3.41 -0.75
N THR A 129 14.17 4.16 0.31
CA THR A 129 14.72 5.52 0.21
C THR A 129 16.04 5.66 0.97
N THR A 130 16.15 6.66 1.85
CA THR A 130 17.30 6.84 2.73
C THR A 130 17.00 6.15 4.05
N SER A 131 17.68 5.03 4.29
CA SER A 131 17.50 4.25 5.52
C SER A 131 18.08 4.96 6.75
N ILE A 132 17.45 4.72 7.90
CA ILE A 132 17.95 5.09 9.23
C ILE A 132 19.11 4.20 9.71
N GLY A 133 19.46 3.15 8.97
CA GLY A 133 20.60 2.27 9.28
C GLY A 133 20.37 1.35 10.49
N ALA A 134 19.12 0.90 10.68
CA ALA A 134 18.77 -0.03 11.76
C ALA A 134 19.14 -1.50 11.46
N ASP A 135 19.47 -1.82 10.20
CA ASP A 135 19.85 -3.16 9.72
C ASP A 135 18.88 -4.29 10.15
N ALA A 136 17.61 -3.96 10.35
CA ALA A 136 16.58 -4.92 10.77
C ALA A 136 16.12 -5.79 9.59
N ASP A 137 15.94 -7.09 9.84
CA ASP A 137 15.34 -7.99 8.86
C ASP A 137 13.85 -7.62 8.66
N PRO A 138 13.41 -7.30 7.43
CA PRO A 138 12.01 -7.00 7.15
C PRO A 138 11.04 -8.10 7.62
N ASP A 139 11.44 -9.36 7.62
CA ASP A 139 10.60 -10.47 8.10
C ASP A 139 10.34 -10.40 9.62
N GLU A 140 11.39 -10.09 10.38
CA GLU A 140 11.28 -9.86 11.82
C GLU A 140 10.43 -8.63 12.12
N VAL A 141 10.56 -7.56 11.31
CA VAL A 141 9.77 -6.34 11.45
C VAL A 141 8.28 -6.60 11.19
N VAL A 142 7.90 -7.28 10.11
CA VAL A 142 6.47 -7.56 9.83
C VAL A 142 5.88 -8.50 10.87
N THR A 143 6.65 -9.47 11.36
CA THR A 143 6.23 -10.33 12.47
C THR A 143 5.97 -9.50 13.72
N ALA A 144 6.87 -8.58 14.04
CA ALA A 144 6.72 -7.68 15.18
C ALA A 144 5.57 -6.68 15.04
N PHE A 145 5.22 -6.25 13.82
CA PHE A 145 4.03 -5.43 13.59
C PHE A 145 2.75 -6.20 13.93
N ALA A 146 2.62 -7.46 13.50
CA ALA A 146 1.48 -8.29 13.87
C ALA A 146 1.37 -8.45 15.40
N ASP A 147 2.49 -8.78 16.05
CA ASP A 147 2.57 -9.06 17.49
C ASP A 147 2.37 -7.87 18.42
N ARG A 148 2.49 -6.64 17.91
CA ARG A 148 2.42 -5.44 18.74
C ARG A 148 1.21 -4.57 18.43
N LEU A 149 0.63 -4.72 17.24
CA LEU A 149 -0.48 -3.90 16.78
C LEU A 149 -1.81 -4.65 16.74
N VAL A 150 -1.79 -5.98 16.79
CA VAL A 150 -3.00 -6.80 16.60
C VAL A 150 -3.13 -7.92 17.64
N PHE A 151 -2.05 -8.66 17.88
CA PHE A 151 -1.99 -9.76 18.86
C PHE A 151 -1.36 -9.31 20.18
#